data_AF-A0A382IZL0-F1
#
_entry.id   AF-A0A382IZL0-F1
#
_cell.length_a   1.000
_cell.length_b   1.000
_cell.length_c   1.000
_cell.angle_alpha   90.00
_cell.angle_beta   90.00
_cell.angle_gamma   90.00
#
_symmetry.space_group_name_H-M   'P 1'
#
loop_
_entity.id
_entity.type
_entity.pdbx_description
1 polymer ?
#
loop_
_entity_poly.entity_id
_entity_poly.type
_entity_poly.pdbx_seq_one_letter_code
_entity_poly.pdbx_strand_id
1 'polypeptide(L)'
;MSDQDLLRKTLSSIDGRGYKAYKQIRGSYLFPLFTLCIDHVQGDPFALPSKIRIRINQDISQLPRDLWEKPIRKLALEDFIARSVRRSIKQVVTPKKGTGKSGLIFIDAGRQEVLERTAAVISKDWVEVRMQVGL
;
A
#
# COMPACT_ATOMS: atom_id res chain seq x y z
N MET A 1 -8.15 -5.56 -21.89
CA MET A 1 -8.74 -5.65 -20.53
C MET A 1 -7.70 -5.10 -19.58
N SER A 2 -8.01 -4.10 -18.76
CA SER A 2 -7.01 -3.49 -17.88
C SER A 2 -6.65 -4.43 -16.72
N ASP A 3 -5.49 -4.24 -16.10
CA ASP A 3 -5.11 -5.00 -14.90
C ASP A 3 -6.09 -4.74 -13.73
N GLN A 4 -6.64 -3.53 -13.65
CA GLN A 4 -7.71 -3.20 -12.70
C GLN A 4 -8.96 -4.08 -12.93
N ASP A 5 -9.36 -4.30 -14.19
CA ASP A 5 -10.49 -5.16 -14.51
C ASP A 5 -10.18 -6.62 -14.20
N LEU A 6 -8.93 -7.06 -14.41
CA LEU A 6 -8.48 -8.41 -14.07
C LEU A 6 -8.55 -8.65 -12.56
N LEU A 7 -8.05 -7.72 -11.75
CA LEU A 7 -8.15 -7.80 -10.30
C LEU A 7 -9.62 -7.82 -9.86
N ARG A 8 -10.47 -6.95 -10.44
CA ARG A 8 -11.91 -6.91 -10.13
C ARG A 8 -12.59 -8.23 -10.45
N LYS A 9 -12.33 -8.81 -11.64
CA LYS A 9 -12.88 -10.13 -12.02
C LYS A 9 -12.39 -11.24 -11.09
N THR A 10 -11.12 -11.21 -10.71
CA THR A 10 -10.56 -12.20 -9.77
C THR A 10 -11.28 -12.12 -8.43
N LEU A 11 -11.41 -10.91 -7.87
CA LEU A 11 -12.15 -10.67 -6.62
C LEU A 11 -13.61 -11.13 -6.70
N SER A 12 -14.32 -10.82 -7.79
CA SER A 12 -15.70 -11.30 -7.98
C SER A 12 -15.80 -12.81 -8.08
N SER A 13 -14.82 -13.49 -8.69
CA SER A 13 -14.86 -14.96 -8.85
C SER A 13 -14.53 -15.73 -7.56
N ILE A 14 -13.82 -15.10 -6.62
CA ILE A 14 -13.49 -15.69 -5.32
C ILE A 14 -14.48 -15.28 -4.22
N ASP A 15 -15.45 -14.42 -4.51
CA ASP A 15 -16.47 -14.03 -3.55
C ASP A 15 -17.26 -15.25 -3.04
N GLY A 16 -17.52 -15.29 -1.74
CA GLY A 16 -18.12 -16.43 -1.05
C GLY A 16 -17.25 -17.70 -0.98
N ARG A 17 -16.04 -17.72 -1.57
CA ARG A 17 -15.11 -18.86 -1.45
C ARG A 17 -14.34 -18.81 -0.14
N GLY A 18 -13.80 -19.96 0.27
CA GLY A 18 -12.97 -20.05 1.46
C GLY A 18 -11.70 -19.20 1.37
N TYR A 19 -11.16 -18.82 2.52
CA TYR A 19 -10.09 -17.82 2.66
C TYR A 19 -8.84 -18.05 1.79
N LYS A 20 -8.48 -19.32 1.55
CA LYS A 20 -7.33 -19.69 0.69
C LYS A 20 -7.45 -19.13 -0.73
N ALA A 21 -8.65 -18.80 -1.20
CA ALA A 21 -8.89 -18.23 -2.52
C ALA A 21 -8.25 -16.85 -2.70
N TYR A 22 -8.05 -16.07 -1.62
CA TYR A 22 -7.36 -14.78 -1.70
C TYR A 22 -5.94 -14.90 -2.25
N LYS A 23 -5.26 -16.06 -2.12
CA LYS A 23 -3.91 -16.23 -2.70
C LYS A 23 -3.84 -15.95 -4.20
N GLN A 24 -4.98 -16.03 -4.90
CA GLN A 24 -5.10 -15.74 -6.33
C GLN A 24 -4.92 -14.25 -6.67
N ILE A 25 -5.09 -13.34 -5.70
CA ILE A 25 -4.91 -11.88 -5.95
C ILE A 25 -3.44 -11.44 -5.84
N ARG A 26 -2.51 -12.37 -5.55
CA ARG A 26 -1.09 -12.04 -5.47
C ARG A 26 -0.58 -11.64 -6.87
N GLY A 27 0.08 -10.49 -6.97
CA GLY A 27 0.60 -10.00 -8.24
C GLY A 27 0.76 -8.49 -8.24
N SER A 28 1.08 -7.96 -9.42
CA SER A 28 1.15 -6.52 -9.69
C SER A 28 0.06 -6.15 -10.68
N TYR A 29 -0.63 -5.05 -10.42
CA TYR A 29 -1.74 -4.57 -11.21
C TYR A 29 -1.53 -3.10 -11.55
N LEU A 30 -1.46 -2.79 -12.85
CA LEU A 30 -1.37 -1.43 -13.34
C LEU A 30 -2.72 -0.70 -13.27
N PHE A 31 -2.77 0.37 -12.50
CA PHE A 31 -3.86 1.35 -12.50
C PHE A 31 -3.42 2.59 -13.28
N PRO A 32 -4.36 3.46 -13.70
CA PRO A 32 -4.02 4.65 -14.49
C PRO A 32 -3.00 5.59 -13.84
N LEU A 33 -2.97 5.66 -12.49
CA LEU A 33 -2.12 6.60 -11.75
C LEU A 33 -1.04 5.91 -10.90
N PHE A 34 -1.10 4.60 -10.74
CA PHE A 34 -0.20 3.86 -9.85
C PHE A 34 -0.16 2.37 -10.22
N THR A 35 0.82 1.65 -9.70
CA THR A 35 0.84 0.19 -9.71
C THR A 35 0.55 -0.31 -8.30
N LEU A 36 -0.44 -1.20 -8.18
CA LEU A 36 -0.72 -1.94 -6.94
C LEU A 36 0.04 -3.25 -6.97
N CYS A 37 0.96 -3.45 -6.03
CA CYS A 37 1.67 -4.71 -5.83
C CYS A 37 1.12 -5.40 -4.58
N ILE A 38 0.62 -6.63 -4.71
CA ILE A 38 0.21 -7.50 -3.61
C ILE A 38 1.28 -8.55 -3.42
N ASP A 39 2.25 -8.27 -2.55
CA ASP A 39 3.46 -9.10 -2.40
C ASP A 39 3.19 -10.38 -1.60
N HIS A 40 2.35 -10.25 -0.56
CA HIS A 40 1.98 -11.34 0.33
C HIS A 40 0.50 -11.25 0.68
N VAL A 41 -0.18 -12.39 0.60
CA VAL A 41 -1.58 -12.55 0.99
C VAL A 41 -1.63 -13.39 2.27
N GLN A 42 -2.33 -12.88 3.29
CA GLN A 42 -2.46 -13.58 4.57
C GLN A 42 -3.16 -14.94 4.41
N GLY A 43 -2.82 -15.91 5.27
CA GLY A 43 -3.29 -17.30 5.15
C GLY A 43 -4.68 -17.56 5.73
N ASP A 44 -5.08 -16.73 6.70
CA ASP A 44 -6.35 -16.74 7.41
C ASP A 44 -6.62 -15.32 7.99
N PRO A 45 -7.85 -15.01 8.48
CA PRO A 45 -8.20 -13.68 9.00
C PRO A 45 -7.43 -13.23 10.26
N PHE A 46 -6.77 -14.13 10.97
CA PHE A 46 -6.07 -13.87 12.24
C PHE A 46 -4.54 -13.75 12.07
N ALA A 47 -4.00 -14.23 10.94
CA ALA A 47 -2.61 -14.11 10.55
C ALA A 47 -2.12 -12.66 10.45
N LEU A 48 -0.82 -12.47 10.20
CA LEU A 48 -0.30 -11.14 9.87
C LEU A 48 -0.97 -10.62 8.57
N PRO A 49 -1.43 -9.36 8.54
CA PRO A 49 -2.10 -8.79 7.38
C PRO A 49 -1.30 -8.92 6.08
N SER A 50 -2.02 -8.95 4.96
CA SER A 50 -1.44 -8.95 3.63
C SER A 50 -0.53 -7.73 3.43
N LYS A 51 0.59 -7.91 2.75
CA LYS A 51 1.55 -6.83 2.46
C LYS A 51 1.34 -6.34 1.04
N ILE A 52 1.13 -5.04 0.92
CA ILE A 52 0.94 -4.38 -0.37
C ILE A 52 1.92 -3.22 -0.53
N ARG A 53 2.19 -2.86 -1.79
CA ARG A 53 2.88 -1.63 -2.15
C ARG A 53 2.06 -0.88 -3.20
N ILE A 54 2.04 0.43 -3.08
CA ILE A 54 1.55 1.33 -4.13
C ILE A 54 2.76 2.04 -4.69
N ARG A 55 2.96 1.99 -6.00
CA ARG A 55 4.06 2.65 -6.70
C ARG A 55 3.52 3.66 -7.69
N ILE A 56 4.01 4.89 -7.64
CA ILE A 56 3.64 5.98 -8.53
C ILE A 56 4.92 6.40 -9.25
N ASN A 57 4.91 6.45 -10.58
CA ASN A 57 6.08 6.89 -11.33
C ASN A 57 6.32 8.40 -11.10
N GLN A 58 7.57 8.85 -11.23
CA GLN A 58 7.94 10.24 -10.94
C GLN A 58 7.25 11.26 -11.86
N ASP A 59 7.00 10.91 -13.12
CA ASP A 59 6.24 11.70 -14.10
C ASP A 59 4.80 11.98 -13.64
N ILE A 60 4.21 11.04 -12.89
CA ILE A 60 2.87 11.19 -12.29
C ILE A 60 2.95 11.91 -10.94
N SER A 61 3.89 11.54 -10.08
CA SER A 61 3.99 12.11 -8.73
C SER A 61 4.41 13.57 -8.72
N GLN A 62 5.15 13.98 -9.76
CA GLN A 62 5.67 15.34 -9.96
C GLN A 62 6.39 15.92 -8.74
N LEU A 63 7.02 15.07 -7.92
CA LEU A 63 7.77 15.52 -6.75
C LEU A 63 9.00 16.33 -7.21
N PRO A 64 9.10 17.61 -6.83
CA PRO A 64 10.26 18.43 -7.17
C PRO A 64 11.56 17.78 -6.67
N ARG A 65 12.55 17.67 -7.56
CA ARG A 65 13.79 16.94 -7.29
C ARG A 65 14.58 17.50 -6.11
N ASP A 66 14.51 18.81 -5.91
CA ASP A 66 15.17 19.52 -4.80
C ASP A 66 14.66 19.09 -3.42
N LEU A 67 13.47 18.48 -3.33
CA LEU A 67 12.92 17.94 -2.09
C LEU A 67 13.51 16.59 -1.69
N TRP A 68 14.17 15.86 -2.59
CA TRP A 68 14.65 14.50 -2.30
C TRP A 68 16.05 14.18 -2.85
N GLU A 69 16.70 15.12 -3.51
CA GLU A 69 18.08 14.94 -3.97
C GLU A 69 19.09 14.83 -2.81
N LYS A 70 18.87 15.60 -1.73
CA LYS A 70 19.71 15.51 -0.52
C LYS A 70 19.19 14.42 0.41
N PRO A 71 20.05 13.53 0.96
CA PRO A 71 19.62 12.43 1.83
C PRO A 71 18.73 12.86 2.99
N ILE A 72 19.06 13.96 3.67
CA ILE A 72 18.25 14.45 4.80
C ILE A 72 16.87 14.97 4.38
N ARG A 73 16.77 15.60 3.20
CA ARG A 73 15.48 16.06 2.65
C ARG A 73 14.63 14.90 2.19
N LYS A 74 15.25 13.91 1.53
CA LYS A 74 14.62 12.66 1.15
C LYS A 74 14.03 11.94 2.36
N LEU A 75 14.82 11.77 3.41
CA LEU A 75 14.39 11.16 4.67
C LEU A 75 13.16 11.87 5.26
N ALA A 76 13.23 13.21 5.34
CA ALA A 76 12.12 14.00 5.85
C ALA A 76 10.86 13.90 4.97
N LEU A 77 11.02 13.85 3.64
CA LEU A 77 9.91 13.72 2.71
C LEU A 77 9.27 12.34 2.75
N GLU A 78 10.07 11.27 2.81
CA GLU A 78 9.59 9.89 2.98
C GLU A 78 8.78 9.75 4.29
N ASP A 79 9.30 10.27 5.40
CA ASP A 79 8.59 10.28 6.68
C ASP A 79 7.28 11.11 6.60
N PHE A 80 7.32 12.27 5.95
CA PHE A 80 6.13 13.09 5.71
C PHE A 80 5.07 12.35 4.89
N ILE A 81 5.45 11.68 3.80
CA ILE A 81 4.55 10.88 2.96
C ILE A 81 3.90 9.78 3.77
N ALA A 82 4.69 9.00 4.53
CA ALA A 82 4.17 7.91 5.36
C ALA A 82 3.13 8.42 6.38
N ARG A 83 3.40 9.56 7.03
CA ARG A 83 2.45 10.20 7.96
C ARG A 83 1.21 10.71 7.26
N SER A 84 1.35 11.27 6.06
CA SER A 84 0.23 11.74 5.25
C SER A 84 -0.70 10.59 4.90
N VAL A 85 -0.15 9.48 4.41
CA VAL A 85 -0.90 8.25 4.13
C VAL A 85 -1.60 7.73 5.38
N ARG A 86 -0.92 7.70 6.54
CA ARG A 86 -1.56 7.32 7.81
C ARG A 86 -2.75 8.20 8.17
N ARG A 87 -2.66 9.52 7.94
CA ARG A 87 -3.78 10.45 8.18
C ARG A 87 -4.93 10.16 7.21
N SER A 88 -4.65 9.96 5.93
CA SER A 88 -5.66 9.62 4.92
C SER A 88 -6.36 8.29 5.25
N ILE A 89 -5.62 7.27 5.68
CA ILE A 89 -6.20 5.99 6.15
C ILE A 89 -7.20 6.25 7.28
N LYS A 90 -6.84 7.04 8.31
CA LYS A 90 -7.73 7.35 9.44
C LYS A 90 -9.00 8.09 9.02
N GLN A 91 -8.96 8.86 7.94
CA GLN A 91 -10.10 9.64 7.44
C GLN A 91 -11.05 8.79 6.57
N VAL A 92 -10.50 7.85 5.79
CA VAL A 92 -11.26 7.10 4.78
C VAL A 92 -11.69 5.72 5.29
N VAL A 93 -10.89 5.09 6.14
CA VAL A 93 -11.11 3.71 6.57
C VAL A 93 -11.98 3.70 7.82
N THR A 94 -13.14 3.04 7.70
CA THR A 94 -14.03 2.78 8.83
C THR A 94 -13.54 1.56 9.63
N PRO A 95 -13.73 1.53 10.96
CA PRO A 95 -13.24 0.44 11.79
C PRO A 95 -13.82 -0.93 11.38
N LYS A 96 -12.95 -1.95 11.44
CA LYS A 96 -13.20 -3.40 11.54
C LYS A 96 -14.47 -3.90 10.85
N LYS A 97 -14.32 -4.42 9.63
CA LYS A 97 -15.38 -5.14 8.91
C LYS A 97 -15.05 -6.63 8.92
N GLY A 98 -15.87 -7.47 9.55
CA GLY A 98 -15.67 -8.92 9.57
C GLY A 98 -14.82 -9.44 10.74
N THR A 99 -14.18 -10.59 10.56
CA THR A 99 -13.48 -11.33 11.61
C THR A 99 -11.97 -11.02 11.63
N GLY A 100 -11.32 -11.25 12.79
CA GLY A 100 -9.87 -11.09 12.92
C GLY A 100 -9.40 -9.66 12.61
N LYS A 101 -8.51 -9.53 11.62
CA LYS A 101 -7.92 -8.26 11.15
C LYS A 101 -8.61 -7.69 9.92
N SER A 102 -9.73 -8.27 9.49
CA SER A 102 -10.43 -7.82 8.27
C SER A 102 -10.83 -6.34 8.32
N GLY A 103 -10.63 -5.66 7.20
CA GLY A 103 -10.83 -4.21 7.04
C GLY A 103 -9.73 -3.33 7.64
N LEU A 104 -8.69 -3.92 8.25
CA LEU A 104 -7.52 -3.17 8.69
C LEU A 104 -6.78 -2.63 7.47
N ILE A 105 -6.46 -1.33 7.46
CA ILE A 105 -5.44 -0.77 6.58
C ILE A 105 -4.46 -0.03 7.48
N PHE A 106 -3.18 -0.33 7.33
CA PHE A 106 -2.14 0.18 8.22
C PHE A 106 -0.86 0.49 7.47
N ILE A 107 -0.16 1.53 7.93
CA ILE A 107 1.19 1.91 7.50
C ILE A 107 2.02 2.25 8.73
N ASP A 108 3.27 1.81 8.75
CA ASP A 108 4.23 2.20 9.79
C ASP A 108 4.81 3.59 9.50
N ALA A 109 4.17 4.61 10.04
CA ALA A 109 4.60 6.00 9.92
C ALA A 109 5.29 6.54 11.20
N GLY A 110 5.85 5.66 12.03
CA GLY A 110 6.58 6.03 13.24
C GLY A 110 5.78 6.84 14.27
N ARG A 111 6.47 7.44 15.25
CA ARG A 111 5.86 8.35 16.24
C ARG A 111 6.45 9.74 16.19
N GLN A 112 7.14 10.23 17.22
CA GLN A 112 7.67 11.59 17.22
C GLN A 112 8.98 11.67 16.42
N GLU A 113 9.66 10.53 16.29
CA GLU A 113 10.94 10.39 15.63
C GLU A 113 10.83 10.33 14.10
N VAL A 114 11.75 11.04 13.43
CA VAL A 114 11.98 10.98 11.99
C VAL A 114 13.18 10.06 11.77
N LEU A 115 12.90 8.82 11.36
CA LEU A 115 13.91 7.77 11.14
C LEU A 115 13.76 7.19 9.75
N GLU A 116 14.87 6.66 9.23
CA GLU A 116 14.88 5.92 7.98
C GLU A 116 14.00 4.67 8.11
N ARG A 117 13.05 4.51 7.19
CA ARG A 117 12.07 3.43 7.20
C ARG A 117 11.76 3.01 5.77
N THR A 118 11.18 1.82 5.64
CA THR A 118 10.75 1.31 4.33
C THR A 118 9.30 1.63 4.00
N ALA A 119 8.58 2.36 4.86
CA ALA A 119 7.15 2.60 4.69
C ALA A 119 6.82 3.53 3.51
N ALA A 120 7.72 4.46 3.23
CA ALA A 120 7.71 5.26 2.01
C ALA A 120 9.14 5.30 1.46
N VAL A 121 9.28 5.15 0.14
CA VAL A 121 10.58 5.15 -0.53
C VAL A 121 10.48 6.00 -1.79
N ILE A 122 11.39 6.93 -1.94
CA ILE A 122 11.54 7.76 -3.13
C ILE A 122 12.76 7.27 -3.90
N SER A 123 12.59 7.04 -5.19
CA SER A 123 13.66 6.69 -6.12
C SER A 123 13.68 7.67 -7.30
N LYS A 124 14.63 7.48 -8.22
CA LYS A 124 14.69 8.27 -9.45
C LYS A 124 13.52 8.01 -10.40
N ASP A 125 12.91 6.83 -10.30
CA ASP A 125 11.90 6.38 -11.27
C ASP A 125 10.48 6.44 -10.67
N TRP A 126 10.37 6.27 -9.35
CA TRP A 126 9.08 6.13 -8.67
C TRP A 126 9.11 6.56 -7.20
N VAL A 127 7.92 6.79 -6.66
CA VAL A 127 7.58 6.91 -5.24
C VAL A 127 6.78 5.67 -4.84
N GLU A 128 7.13 5.02 -3.75
CA GLU A 128 6.48 3.81 -3.27
C GLU A 128 6.04 3.97 -1.82
N VAL A 129 4.84 3.47 -1.52
CA VAL A 129 4.31 3.36 -0.16
C VAL A 129 4.01 1.90 0.14
N ARG A 130 4.46 1.42 1.30
CA ARG A 130 4.27 0.02 1.73
C ARG A 130 3.27 -0.04 2.87
N MET A 131 2.25 -0.87 2.71
CA MET A 131 1.13 -0.95 3.65
C MET A 131 0.74 -2.39 3.95
N GLN A 132 -0.06 -2.52 5.00
CA GLN A 132 -0.71 -3.75 5.42
C GLN A 132 -2.22 -3.64 5.22
N VAL A 133 -2.83 -4.69 4.68
CA VAL A 133 -4.27 -4.77 4.48
C VAL A 133 -4.79 -6.10 5.02
N GLY A 134 -5.76 -6.02 5.92
CA GLY A 134 -6.55 -7.16 6.38
C GLY A 134 -7.68 -7.43 5.39
N LEU A 135 -7.55 -8.55 4.67
CA LEU A 135 -8.54 -9.13 3.76
C LEU A 135 -9.57 -9.96 4.50
#